data_AF-A0A5C6G0Y2-F1
#
_entry.id   AF-A0A5C6G0Y2-F1
#
_cell.length_a   1.000
_cell.length_b   1.000
_cell.length_c   1.000
_cell.angle_alpha   90.00
_cell.angle_beta   90.00
_cell.angle_gamma   90.00
#
_symmetry.space_group_name_H-M   'P 1'
#
loop_
_entity.id
_entity.type
_entity.pdbx_description
1 polymer ?
#
loop_
_entity_poly.entity_id
_entity_poly.type
_entity_poly.pdbx_seq_one_letter_code
_entity_poly.pdbx_strand_id
1 'polypeptide(L)'
;MPHPSYLRCIVALLFASFASVAAAAGVVDAVVKVHVGYGNEGSYLSGVVTDVVPAGDRFRVYVMTNAHGFREGQPQTLEVFPPSHPPITCDRIEYMGDPDQKADDLAVISGVTARPPPSAPLADASPQPGMRVDLTGYPAGGRLSIRPARRTAIQTSGGDVFDAPAEQGMSGGPVFYRGRVCGLIWGSSVPSASCVDGSCGPSTGSQCYAVPLPRIRAVLQRIRGSIAAIVAPPRSPTPQYQSPQYQAPQYSTPPAVARGGGVVWDPDMVDVPQPRLPMAPATADVTVRVDPPPPPEPADVLPREPSPPVSSVPAVTQPVPPAGTAATGWDWPDIAAKAVVAVAGIMGVAIPPALVIGWRAVSAIHRRRSGRDTSMHPSGYPPGTSTNPYAAPPIDPVIVRDQAPPPPQVIYSDRQFTQYETDRFSKAYDWARQRLMVDYPGSRFTLEQMHSMIQQHLAGQRRPKNTEG
;
A
#
# COMPACT_ATOMS: atom_id res chain seq x y z
N MET A 1 -25.91 5.93 44.14
CA MET A 1 -24.49 5.73 43.75
C MET A 1 -24.46 4.98 42.43
N PRO A 2 -23.79 5.47 41.38
CA PRO A 2 -23.73 4.76 40.10
C PRO A 2 -22.99 3.42 40.28
N HIS A 3 -23.52 2.38 39.65
CA HIS A 3 -22.99 1.03 39.75
C HIS A 3 -21.55 1.00 39.19
N PRO A 4 -20.58 0.33 39.85
CA PRO A 4 -19.17 0.33 39.45
C PRO A 4 -18.89 -0.16 38.01
N SER A 5 -19.85 -0.85 37.39
CA SER A 5 -19.84 -1.23 35.98
C SER A 5 -19.94 -0.05 35.01
N TYR A 6 -20.67 1.02 35.35
CA TYR A 6 -20.81 2.21 34.49
C TYR A 6 -19.51 3.00 34.40
N LEU A 7 -18.77 3.13 35.51
CA LEU A 7 -17.50 3.85 35.52
C LEU A 7 -16.45 3.15 34.65
N ARG A 8 -16.42 1.80 34.65
CA ARG A 8 -15.53 1.02 33.79
C ARG A 8 -15.86 1.18 32.30
N CYS A 9 -17.14 1.22 31.93
CA CYS A 9 -17.55 1.48 30.55
C CYS A 9 -17.18 2.89 30.07
N ILE A 10 -17.38 3.91 30.90
CA ILE A 10 -17.04 5.30 30.54
C ILE A 10 -15.53 5.47 30.37
N VAL A 11 -14.74 4.91 31.30
CA VAL A 11 -13.28 4.93 31.21
C VAL A 11 -12.79 4.19 29.96
N ALA A 12 -13.34 3.01 29.65
CA ALA A 12 -12.99 2.26 28.44
C ALA A 12 -13.33 3.02 27.15
N LEU A 13 -14.47 3.70 27.10
CA LEU A 13 -14.85 4.53 25.95
C LEU A 13 -13.94 5.74 25.79
N LEU A 14 -13.58 6.42 26.89
CA LEU A 14 -12.63 7.54 26.85
C LEU A 14 -11.24 7.09 26.39
N PHE A 15 -10.72 5.98 26.92
CA PHE A 15 -9.43 5.43 26.48
C PHE A 15 -9.45 5.01 25.00
N ALA A 16 -10.54 4.42 24.51
CA ALA A 16 -10.70 4.10 23.09
C ALA A 16 -10.73 5.36 22.21
N SER A 17 -11.38 6.44 22.66
CA SER A 17 -11.36 7.73 21.96
C SER A 17 -9.97 8.37 21.94
N PHE A 18 -9.23 8.36 23.05
CA PHE A 18 -7.86 8.90 23.09
C PHE A 18 -6.87 8.11 22.23
N ALA A 19 -6.94 6.77 22.25
CA ALA A 19 -6.11 5.93 21.40
C ALA A 19 -6.40 6.17 19.90
N SER A 20 -7.66 6.38 19.53
CA SER A 20 -8.04 6.71 18.15
C SER A 20 -7.53 8.09 17.72
N VAL A 21 -7.50 9.08 18.62
CA VAL A 21 -6.99 10.42 18.32
C VAL A 21 -5.46 10.45 18.23
N ALA A 22 -4.75 9.74 19.10
CA ALA A 22 -3.29 9.64 19.04
C ALA A 22 -2.82 8.86 17.80
N ALA A 23 -3.50 7.76 17.45
CA ALA A 23 -3.26 7.05 16.20
C ALA A 23 -3.57 7.92 14.98
N ALA A 24 -4.64 8.73 15.03
CA ALA A 24 -4.95 9.68 13.96
C ALA A 24 -3.88 10.78 13.83
N ALA A 25 -3.32 11.26 14.94
CA ALA A 25 -2.26 12.28 14.92
C ALA A 25 -0.99 11.78 14.22
N GLY A 26 -0.54 10.55 14.53
CA GLY A 26 0.65 9.98 13.88
C GLY A 26 0.44 9.70 12.38
N VAL A 27 -0.78 9.35 11.98
CA VAL A 27 -1.13 9.09 10.58
C VAL A 27 -1.17 10.39 9.76
N VAL A 28 -1.61 11.49 10.37
CA VAL A 28 -1.64 12.82 9.73
C VAL A 28 -0.24 13.33 9.41
N ASP A 29 0.73 13.16 10.32
CA ASP A 29 2.11 13.57 10.10
C ASP A 29 2.83 12.79 8.99
N ALA A 30 2.33 11.61 8.64
CA ALA A 30 2.82 10.83 7.51
C ALA A 30 2.32 11.34 6.15
N VAL A 31 1.31 12.22 6.13
CA VAL A 31 0.78 12.81 4.89
C VAL A 31 1.55 14.09 4.57
N VAL A 32 2.19 14.09 3.41
CA VAL A 32 3.14 15.13 3.03
C VAL A 32 2.64 15.90 1.81
N LYS A 33 3.03 17.17 1.72
CA LYS A 33 2.89 17.92 0.48
C LYS A 33 4.12 17.67 -0.37
N VAL A 34 3.94 17.40 -1.65
CA VAL A 34 5.02 17.15 -2.61
C VAL A 34 5.06 18.31 -3.59
N HIS A 35 6.23 18.91 -3.78
CA HIS A 35 6.48 19.93 -4.78
C HIS A 35 7.41 19.36 -5.85
N VAL A 36 7.00 19.49 -7.11
CA VAL A 36 7.78 19.06 -8.26
C VAL A 36 8.01 20.29 -9.13
N GLY A 37 9.24 20.78 -9.19
CA GLY A 37 9.60 21.98 -9.95
C GLY A 37 10.32 21.67 -11.26
N TYR A 38 9.93 22.38 -12.31
CA TYR A 38 10.47 22.35 -13.67
C TYR A 38 10.79 23.79 -14.10
N GLY A 39 11.97 24.30 -13.73
CA GLY A 39 12.35 25.68 -14.02
C GLY A 39 11.51 26.66 -13.20
N ASN A 40 10.84 27.58 -13.90
CA ASN A 40 9.95 28.58 -13.29
C ASN A 40 8.53 28.04 -13.04
N GLU A 41 8.24 26.81 -13.45
CA GLU A 41 6.97 26.15 -13.22
C GLU A 41 7.09 25.11 -12.11
N GLY A 42 6.02 24.90 -11.35
CA GLY A 42 5.96 23.87 -10.33
C GLY A 42 4.54 23.34 -10.17
N SER A 43 4.44 22.08 -9.77
CA SER A 43 3.19 21.45 -9.39
C SER A 43 3.24 21.06 -7.92
N TYR A 44 2.07 21.14 -7.27
CA TYR A 44 1.87 20.63 -5.92
C TYR A 44 0.96 19.41 -5.97
N LEU A 45 1.40 18.37 -5.28
CA LEU A 45 0.71 17.11 -5.08
C LEU A 45 0.67 16.81 -3.59
N SER A 46 -0.05 15.75 -3.27
CA SER A 46 0.01 15.11 -1.97
C SER A 46 0.85 13.85 -2.05
N GLY A 47 1.31 13.36 -0.90
CA GLY A 47 2.04 12.12 -0.79
C GLY A 47 1.83 11.49 0.58
N VAL A 48 2.30 10.26 0.73
CA VAL A 48 2.33 9.57 2.02
C VAL A 48 3.67 8.89 2.23
N VAL A 49 4.23 9.06 3.42
CA VAL A 49 5.45 8.38 3.84
C VAL A 49 5.13 6.91 4.12
N THR A 50 5.74 5.99 3.39
CA THR A 50 5.46 4.55 3.54
C THR A 50 6.54 3.80 4.28
N ASP A 51 7.77 4.24 4.14
CA ASP A 51 8.93 3.57 4.72
C ASP A 51 9.98 4.61 5.14
N VAL A 52 10.66 4.30 6.24
CA VAL A 52 11.79 5.06 6.77
C VAL A 52 12.87 4.05 7.10
N VAL A 53 14.04 4.22 6.51
CA VAL A 53 15.15 3.26 6.62
C VAL A 53 16.40 3.99 7.12
N PRO A 54 17.15 3.44 8.09
CA PRO A 54 18.43 4.01 8.48
C PRO A 54 19.39 4.14 7.29
N ALA A 55 20.08 5.27 7.18
CA ALA A 55 21.03 5.59 6.14
C ALA A 55 22.22 6.36 6.74
N GLY A 56 23.12 5.63 7.41
CA GLY A 56 24.22 6.22 8.18
C GLY A 56 23.71 6.90 9.45
N ASP A 57 24.08 8.17 9.63
CA ASP A 57 23.62 9.06 10.71
C ASP A 57 22.26 9.72 10.43
N ARG A 58 21.68 9.44 9.26
CA ARG A 58 20.39 9.97 8.80
C ARG A 58 19.42 8.85 8.46
N PHE A 59 18.25 9.22 7.96
CA PHE A 59 17.21 8.30 7.53
C PHE A 59 16.84 8.60 6.09
N ARG A 60 16.75 7.55 5.27
CA ARG A 60 16.12 7.63 3.96
C ARG A 60 14.62 7.43 4.10
N VAL A 61 13.85 8.39 3.59
CA VAL A 61 12.40 8.43 3.66
C VAL A 61 11.85 8.15 2.27
N TYR A 62 10.89 7.23 2.18
CA TYR A 62 10.21 6.87 0.95
C TYR A 62 8.79 7.42 0.98
N VAL A 63 8.44 8.17 -0.06
CA VAL A 63 7.14 8.83 -0.20
C VAL A 63 6.47 8.31 -1.46
N MET A 64 5.25 7.81 -1.32
CA MET A 64 4.38 7.52 -2.46
C MET A 64 3.58 8.75 -2.84
N THR A 65 3.41 8.96 -4.14
CA THR A 65 2.57 10.00 -4.74
C THR A 65 2.13 9.52 -6.13
N ASN A 66 1.46 10.36 -6.93
CA ASN A 66 1.02 10.00 -8.26
C ASN A 66 2.09 10.30 -9.33
N ALA A 67 2.14 9.47 -10.37
CA ALA A 67 3.10 9.59 -11.46
C ALA A 67 2.76 10.77 -12.40
N HIS A 68 1.47 11.09 -12.62
CA HIS A 68 1.06 12.22 -13.47
C HIS A 68 1.48 13.58 -12.94
N GLY A 69 1.88 13.63 -11.66
CA GLY A 69 2.47 14.81 -11.07
C GLY A 69 3.85 15.18 -11.64
N PHE A 70 4.50 14.21 -12.28
CA PHE A 70 5.77 14.34 -12.95
C PHE A 70 5.51 14.48 -14.46
N ARG A 71 5.96 15.59 -15.02
CA ARG A 71 5.98 15.79 -16.48
C ARG A 71 7.11 14.99 -17.11
N GLU A 72 7.06 14.82 -18.43
CA GLU A 72 8.20 14.28 -19.18
C GLU A 72 9.47 15.09 -18.89
N GLY A 73 10.52 14.38 -18.47
CA GLY A 73 11.80 14.97 -18.06
C GLY A 73 12.09 14.84 -16.56
N GLN A 74 13.35 15.05 -16.18
CA GLN A 74 13.76 15.02 -14.78
C GLN A 74 13.34 16.34 -14.10
N PRO A 75 12.67 16.28 -12.94
CA PRO A 75 12.36 17.48 -12.18
C PRO A 75 13.66 18.17 -11.73
N GLN A 76 13.69 19.50 -11.80
CA GLN A 76 14.83 20.29 -11.33
C GLN A 76 14.84 20.39 -9.81
N THR A 77 13.66 20.45 -9.20
CA THR A 77 13.48 20.41 -7.75
C THR A 77 12.42 19.39 -7.39
N LEU A 78 12.69 18.60 -6.36
CA LEU A 78 11.77 17.62 -5.83
C LEU A 78 11.83 17.69 -4.31
N GLU A 79 10.80 18.26 -3.70
CA GLU A 79 10.78 18.55 -2.28
C GLU A 79 9.50 18.03 -1.63
N VAL A 80 9.66 17.52 -0.41
CA VAL A 80 8.58 17.00 0.40
C VAL A 80 8.48 17.86 1.66
N PHE A 81 7.27 18.28 2.00
CA PHE A 81 6.96 19.12 3.16
C PHE A 81 6.02 18.36 4.10
N PRO A 82 6.54 17.63 5.10
CA PRO A 82 5.72 17.07 6.16
C PRO A 82 5.24 18.18 7.12
N PRO A 83 4.05 18.07 7.74
CA PRO A 83 3.47 19.14 8.56
C PRO A 83 4.36 19.62 9.72
N SER A 84 4.98 18.66 10.41
CA SER A 84 5.68 18.88 11.68
C SER A 84 7.20 18.61 11.58
N HIS A 85 7.74 18.48 10.37
CA HIS A 85 9.13 18.11 10.13
C HIS A 85 9.81 19.06 9.13
N PRO A 86 11.15 19.16 9.13
CA PRO A 86 11.87 19.92 8.12
C PRO A 86 11.55 19.40 6.70
N PRO A 87 11.58 20.27 5.68
CA PRO A 87 11.49 19.86 4.30
C PRO A 87 12.56 18.82 3.94
N ILE A 88 12.20 17.88 3.09
CA ILE A 88 13.08 16.81 2.62
C ILE A 88 13.28 17.02 1.12
N THR A 89 14.52 17.31 0.72
CA THR A 89 14.91 17.27 -0.69
C THR A 89 15.03 15.81 -1.11
N CYS A 90 14.26 15.41 -2.12
CA CYS A 90 14.32 14.07 -2.67
C CYS A 90 15.35 14.04 -3.81
N ASP A 91 16.25 13.07 -3.74
CA ASP A 91 17.36 12.87 -4.66
C ASP A 91 17.09 11.74 -5.65
N ARG A 92 16.02 10.95 -5.45
CA ARG A 92 15.73 9.76 -6.26
C ARG A 92 14.24 9.58 -6.55
N ILE A 93 13.96 9.13 -7.77
CA ILE A 93 12.70 8.51 -8.15
C ILE A 93 12.96 6.99 -8.16
N GLU A 94 12.44 6.29 -7.16
CA GLU A 94 12.64 4.84 -6.99
C GLU A 94 11.70 4.01 -7.86
N TYR A 95 10.54 4.57 -8.19
CA TYR A 95 9.56 3.97 -9.08
C TYR A 95 8.73 5.06 -9.76
N MET A 96 8.42 4.84 -11.03
CA MET A 96 7.51 5.66 -11.83
C MET A 96 6.62 4.70 -12.63
N GLY A 97 5.33 4.70 -12.34
CA GLY A 97 4.34 3.97 -13.13
C GLY A 97 3.86 4.75 -14.34
N ASP A 98 2.91 4.18 -15.07
CA ASP A 98 2.31 4.81 -16.24
C ASP A 98 1.21 5.82 -15.81
N PRO A 99 1.41 7.14 -16.04
CA PRO A 99 0.46 8.17 -15.61
C PRO A 99 -0.90 8.10 -16.33
N ASP A 100 -0.96 7.50 -17.53
CA ASP A 100 -2.20 7.34 -18.30
C ASP A 100 -3.05 6.17 -17.77
N GLN A 101 -2.44 5.25 -17.03
CA GLN A 101 -3.13 4.14 -16.39
C GLN A 101 -3.47 4.47 -14.94
N LYS A 102 -4.72 4.83 -14.66
CA LYS A 102 -5.21 5.13 -13.29
C LYS A 102 -4.78 4.11 -12.22
N ALA A 103 -4.73 2.81 -12.59
CA ALA A 103 -4.37 1.74 -11.67
C ALA A 103 -2.86 1.65 -11.41
N ASP A 104 -2.03 2.29 -12.24
CA ASP A 104 -0.57 2.34 -12.13
C ASP A 104 0.01 3.76 -12.04
N ASP A 105 -0.85 4.77 -11.92
CA ASP A 105 -0.43 6.16 -11.77
C ASP A 105 0.09 6.41 -10.34
N LEU A 106 1.27 5.86 -10.08
CA LEU A 106 1.94 5.82 -8.81
C LEU A 106 3.43 6.06 -9.04
N ALA A 107 4.01 6.92 -8.22
CA ALA A 107 5.43 7.15 -8.13
C ALA A 107 5.90 6.95 -6.70
N VAL A 108 7.14 6.51 -6.54
CA VAL A 108 7.82 6.47 -5.25
C VAL A 108 9.09 7.29 -5.36
N ILE A 109 9.21 8.28 -4.50
CA ILE A 109 10.38 9.16 -4.41
C ILE A 109 11.07 8.95 -3.06
N SER A 110 12.37 9.19 -3.01
CA SER A 110 13.11 9.08 -1.76
C SER A 110 14.07 10.26 -1.56
N GLY A 111 14.29 10.58 -0.29
CA GLY A 111 15.20 11.64 0.17
C GLY A 111 15.78 11.31 1.54
N VAL A 112 16.75 12.07 2.01
CA VAL A 112 17.45 11.82 3.27
C VAL A 112 17.23 12.95 4.28
N THR A 113 16.90 12.61 5.52
CA THR A 113 16.68 13.58 6.60
C THR A 113 17.22 13.07 7.93
N ALA A 114 17.60 13.99 8.82
CA ALA A 114 18.00 13.66 10.19
C ALA A 114 16.79 13.45 11.13
N ARG A 115 15.61 13.95 10.75
CA ARG A 115 14.37 13.86 11.54
C ARG A 115 13.24 13.36 10.63
N PRO A 116 13.11 12.04 10.45
CA PRO A 116 12.11 11.49 9.54
C PRO A 116 10.70 11.65 10.11
N PRO A 117 9.70 11.98 9.27
CA PRO A 117 8.30 11.86 9.64
C PRO A 117 7.92 10.39 9.89
N PRO A 118 6.82 10.12 10.63
CA PRO A 118 6.33 8.75 10.81
C PRO A 118 5.88 8.17 9.47
N SER A 119 5.99 6.83 9.32
CA SER A 119 5.42 6.11 8.18
C SER A 119 3.98 5.71 8.44
N ALA A 120 3.14 5.77 7.41
CA ALA A 120 1.76 5.32 7.47
C ALA A 120 1.69 3.81 7.17
N PRO A 121 1.08 3.00 8.05
CA PRO A 121 0.92 1.56 7.80
C PRO A 121 -0.07 1.32 6.66
N LEU A 122 0.20 0.32 5.82
CA LEU A 122 -0.78 -0.15 4.83
C LEU A 122 -1.90 -0.95 5.52
N ALA A 123 -3.12 -0.83 5.01
CA ALA A 123 -4.25 -1.64 5.44
C ALA A 123 -4.00 -3.12 5.10
N ASP A 124 -4.59 -4.04 5.86
CA ASP A 124 -4.43 -5.49 5.65
C ASP A 124 -5.29 -6.02 4.48
N ALA A 125 -6.37 -5.31 4.16
CA ALA A 125 -7.23 -5.57 3.00
C ALA A 125 -7.88 -4.28 2.52
N SER A 126 -8.34 -4.26 1.27
CA SER A 126 -9.16 -3.16 0.75
C SER A 126 -10.50 -3.10 1.53
N PRO A 127 -11.02 -1.90 1.84
CA PRO A 127 -12.33 -1.76 2.48
C PRO A 127 -13.41 -2.41 1.62
N GLN A 128 -14.47 -2.98 2.20
CA GLN A 128 -15.62 -3.44 1.40
C GLN A 128 -16.47 -2.25 0.92
N PRO A 129 -17.27 -2.40 -0.15
CA PRO A 129 -18.24 -1.38 -0.53
C PRO A 129 -19.13 -0.95 0.65
N GLY A 130 -19.41 0.35 0.75
CA GLY A 130 -20.16 0.99 1.84
C GLY A 130 -19.32 1.33 3.08
N MET A 131 -18.11 0.77 3.24
CA MET A 131 -17.24 1.06 4.38
C MET A 131 -16.70 2.49 4.30
N ARG A 132 -16.66 3.16 5.47
CA ARG A 132 -16.09 4.51 5.59
C ARG A 132 -14.58 4.50 5.41
N VAL A 133 -14.09 5.53 4.76
CA VAL A 133 -12.67 5.85 4.58
C VAL A 133 -12.47 7.36 4.73
N ASP A 134 -11.23 7.80 4.84
CA ASP A 134 -10.85 9.21 4.87
C ASP A 134 -9.90 9.53 3.71
N LEU A 135 -10.31 10.41 2.81
CA LEU A 135 -9.48 10.96 1.74
C LEU A 135 -8.62 12.09 2.31
N THR A 136 -7.30 11.97 2.26
CA THR A 136 -6.41 12.94 2.91
C THR A 136 -5.38 13.50 1.93
N GLY A 137 -5.19 14.82 1.92
CA GLY A 137 -4.25 15.49 1.01
C GLY A 137 -4.22 17.01 1.19
N TYR A 138 -3.54 17.70 0.28
CA TYR A 138 -3.31 19.15 0.28
C TYR A 138 -3.96 19.82 -0.95
N PRO A 139 -5.24 20.19 -0.88
CA PRO A 139 -5.92 20.89 -1.95
C PRO A 139 -5.13 22.14 -2.38
N ALA A 140 -4.88 22.28 -3.68
CA ALA A 140 -4.12 23.36 -4.30
C ALA A 140 -2.74 23.62 -3.64
N GLY A 141 -2.12 22.62 -3.00
CA GLY A 141 -0.88 22.78 -2.25
C GLY A 141 -1.00 23.58 -0.95
N GLY A 142 -2.23 23.85 -0.50
CA GLY A 142 -2.57 24.65 0.68
C GLY A 142 -2.46 23.88 1.99
N ARG A 143 -3.52 23.90 2.80
CA ARG A 143 -3.57 23.21 4.09
C ARG A 143 -3.99 21.75 3.91
N LEU A 144 -3.51 20.88 4.80
CA LEU A 144 -3.99 19.50 4.87
C LEU A 144 -5.51 19.46 5.07
N SER A 145 -6.17 18.64 4.27
CA SER A 145 -7.62 18.42 4.26
C SER A 145 -7.88 16.92 4.41
N ILE A 146 -8.82 16.58 5.29
CA ILE A 146 -9.31 15.22 5.52
C ILE A 146 -10.80 15.22 5.19
N ARG A 147 -11.22 14.33 4.29
CA ARG A 147 -12.62 14.20 3.85
C ARG A 147 -13.14 12.80 4.09
N PRO A 148 -14.21 12.64 4.89
CA PRO A 148 -14.85 11.36 5.03
C PRO A 148 -15.52 10.97 3.70
N ALA A 149 -15.36 9.71 3.32
CA ALA A 149 -15.99 9.11 2.15
C ALA A 149 -16.38 7.66 2.45
N ARG A 150 -16.96 6.98 1.48
CA ARG A 150 -17.22 5.54 1.47
C ARG A 150 -16.72 4.94 0.18
N ARG A 151 -16.21 3.71 0.28
CA ARG A 151 -15.92 2.92 -0.91
C ARG A 151 -17.23 2.58 -1.59
N THR A 152 -17.34 2.82 -2.89
CA THR A 152 -18.53 2.42 -3.66
C THR A 152 -18.41 0.94 -4.08
N ALA A 153 -19.50 0.38 -4.60
CA ALA A 153 -19.47 -0.94 -5.24
C ALA A 153 -18.88 -0.90 -6.66
N ILE A 154 -18.62 0.29 -7.19
CA ILE A 154 -18.11 0.49 -8.54
C ILE A 154 -16.62 0.18 -8.52
N GLN A 155 -16.21 -0.79 -9.32
CA GLN A 155 -14.84 -0.98 -9.71
C GLN A 155 -14.69 -0.51 -11.15
N THR A 156 -13.70 0.34 -11.40
CA THR A 156 -13.31 0.66 -12.76
C THR A 156 -12.07 -0.13 -13.13
N SER A 157 -11.77 -0.25 -14.42
CA SER A 157 -10.50 -0.80 -14.92
C SER A 157 -9.28 -0.10 -14.29
N GLY A 158 -9.48 1.10 -13.76
CA GLY A 158 -8.44 1.98 -13.22
C GLY A 158 -8.31 2.03 -11.70
N GLY A 159 -9.16 1.39 -10.90
CA GLY A 159 -9.03 1.41 -9.44
C GLY A 159 -10.33 1.52 -8.65
N ASP A 160 -10.16 1.76 -7.34
CA ASP A 160 -11.26 1.87 -6.38
C ASP A 160 -11.94 3.24 -6.49
N VAL A 161 -13.26 3.27 -6.35
CA VAL A 161 -14.09 4.48 -6.46
C VAL A 161 -14.72 4.84 -5.12
N PHE A 162 -14.68 6.13 -4.76
CA PHE A 162 -15.21 6.67 -3.50
C PHE A 162 -16.28 7.74 -3.75
N ASP A 163 -17.28 7.82 -2.87
CA ASP A 163 -18.44 8.71 -2.99
C ASP A 163 -18.21 10.16 -2.53
N ALA A 164 -16.97 10.64 -2.64
CA ALA A 164 -16.61 12.02 -2.33
C ALA A 164 -15.58 12.57 -3.33
N PRO A 165 -15.60 13.88 -3.62
CA PRO A 165 -14.61 14.50 -4.51
C PRO A 165 -13.24 14.64 -3.84
N ALA A 166 -12.21 14.40 -4.64
CA ALA A 166 -10.87 14.92 -4.41
C ALA A 166 -10.64 16.24 -5.19
N GLU A 167 -10.04 17.22 -4.53
CA GLU A 167 -9.65 18.48 -5.17
C GLU A 167 -8.30 18.36 -5.86
N GLN A 168 -8.04 19.28 -6.80
CA GLN A 168 -6.71 19.43 -7.38
C GLN A 168 -5.67 19.60 -6.26
N GLY A 169 -4.51 18.95 -6.39
CA GLY A 169 -3.47 18.91 -5.36
C GLY A 169 -3.66 17.81 -4.30
N MET A 170 -4.86 17.24 -4.12
CA MET A 170 -5.05 16.05 -3.29
C MET A 170 -4.55 14.75 -3.95
N SER A 171 -4.32 14.77 -5.27
CA SER A 171 -3.71 13.66 -6.01
C SER A 171 -2.38 13.25 -5.40
N GLY A 172 -2.13 11.94 -5.30
CA GLY A 172 -1.01 11.36 -4.56
C GLY A 172 -1.23 11.24 -3.05
N GLY A 173 -2.34 11.78 -2.53
CA GLY A 173 -2.70 11.68 -1.11
C GLY A 173 -3.22 10.30 -0.74
N PRO A 174 -3.07 9.83 0.51
CA PRO A 174 -3.56 8.53 0.91
C PRO A 174 -5.08 8.52 1.11
N VAL A 175 -5.67 7.35 0.84
CA VAL A 175 -7.00 6.97 1.35
C VAL A 175 -6.79 6.12 2.60
N PHE A 176 -7.33 6.53 3.74
CA PHE A 176 -7.24 5.79 4.99
C PHE A 176 -8.48 4.96 5.27
N TYR A 177 -8.28 3.69 5.60
CA TYR A 177 -9.28 2.81 6.19
C TYR A 177 -8.78 2.35 7.56
N ARG A 178 -9.49 2.75 8.62
CA ARG A 178 -9.12 2.46 10.02
C ARG A 178 -7.68 2.91 10.37
N GLY A 179 -7.31 4.11 9.91
CA GLY A 179 -5.98 4.70 10.14
C GLY A 179 -4.85 4.05 9.34
N ARG A 180 -5.16 3.25 8.30
CA ARG A 180 -4.17 2.56 7.47
C ARG A 180 -4.41 2.84 6.00
N VAL A 181 -3.34 3.02 5.22
CA VAL A 181 -3.42 3.36 3.79
C VAL A 181 -4.04 2.21 3.02
N CYS A 182 -5.17 2.44 2.36
CA CYS A 182 -5.85 1.46 1.52
C CYS A 182 -5.97 1.88 0.04
N GLY A 183 -5.44 3.05 -0.32
CA GLY A 183 -5.42 3.56 -1.68
C GLY A 183 -4.63 4.86 -1.79
N LEU A 184 -4.39 5.31 -3.02
CA LEU A 184 -3.73 6.58 -3.32
C LEU A 184 -4.63 7.40 -4.25
N ILE A 185 -5.04 8.59 -3.82
CA ILE A 185 -5.97 9.46 -4.54
C ILE A 185 -5.41 9.78 -5.92
N TRP A 186 -6.16 9.48 -6.96
CA TRP A 186 -5.82 9.83 -8.34
C TRP A 186 -6.41 11.18 -8.75
N GLY A 187 -7.66 11.42 -8.36
CA GLY A 187 -8.39 12.63 -8.68
C GLY A 187 -9.88 12.37 -8.81
N SER A 188 -10.63 13.45 -8.98
CA SER A 188 -12.06 13.37 -9.27
C SER A 188 -12.29 13.21 -10.76
N SER A 189 -13.10 12.23 -11.17
CA SER A 189 -13.96 12.51 -12.33
C SER A 189 -15.01 13.50 -11.87
N VAL A 190 -14.98 14.70 -12.43
CA VAL A 190 -16.27 15.31 -12.73
C VAL A 190 -16.95 14.27 -13.63
N PRO A 191 -18.09 13.66 -13.29
CA PRO A 191 -18.87 13.03 -14.33
C PRO A 191 -19.09 14.15 -15.34
N SER A 192 -18.42 14.07 -16.49
CA SER A 192 -18.73 14.91 -17.62
C SER A 192 -20.22 14.69 -17.80
N ALA A 193 -21.01 15.66 -17.36
CA ALA A 193 -22.43 15.62 -17.56
C ALA A 193 -22.55 15.71 -19.07
N SER A 194 -22.64 14.56 -19.74
CA SER A 194 -23.21 14.49 -21.06
C SER A 194 -24.67 14.82 -20.84
N CYS A 195 -24.95 16.11 -20.70
CA CYS A 195 -26.27 16.69 -20.77
C CYS A 195 -26.71 16.57 -22.22
N VAL A 196 -26.91 15.35 -22.70
CA VAL A 196 -27.70 15.12 -23.90
C VAL A 196 -29.14 15.27 -23.41
N ASP A 197 -29.78 16.37 -23.82
CA ASP A 197 -31.22 16.65 -23.65
C ASP A 197 -31.73 17.24 -22.33
N GLY A 198 -30.90 17.97 -21.56
CA GLY A 198 -31.41 18.88 -20.51
C GLY A 198 -32.12 18.23 -19.32
N SER A 199 -32.17 16.89 -19.25
CA SER A 199 -32.65 16.12 -18.10
C SER A 199 -31.47 15.69 -17.22
N CYS A 200 -30.85 16.66 -16.57
CA CYS A 200 -29.90 16.36 -15.51
C CYS A 200 -30.67 15.77 -14.33
N GLY A 201 -30.78 14.44 -14.25
CA GLY A 201 -31.03 13.77 -12.98
C GLY A 201 -30.01 14.25 -11.94
N PRO A 202 -30.32 14.22 -10.63
CA PRO A 202 -29.41 14.69 -9.59
C PRO A 202 -28.04 14.05 -9.83
N SER A 203 -27.06 14.88 -10.16
CA SER A 203 -25.71 14.43 -10.48
C SER A 203 -25.24 13.55 -9.34
N THR A 204 -25.13 12.25 -9.63
CA THR A 204 -24.51 11.28 -8.73
C THR A 204 -23.18 11.89 -8.29
N GLY A 205 -23.07 12.17 -6.98
CA GLY A 205 -22.09 13.09 -6.42
C GLY A 205 -20.67 12.84 -6.91
N SER A 206 -19.87 13.91 -6.95
CA SER A 206 -18.48 13.88 -7.42
C SER A 206 -17.73 12.70 -6.81
N GLN A 207 -17.29 11.78 -7.67
CA GLN A 207 -16.58 10.56 -7.27
C GLN A 207 -15.07 10.80 -7.34
N CYS A 208 -14.32 10.13 -6.46
CA CYS A 208 -12.86 10.09 -6.49
C CYS A 208 -12.38 8.67 -6.87
N TYR A 209 -11.33 8.60 -7.68
CA TYR A 209 -10.61 7.34 -7.93
C TYR A 209 -9.37 7.25 -7.05
N ALA A 210 -8.98 6.03 -6.70
CA ALA A 210 -7.69 5.78 -6.09
C ALA A 210 -6.99 4.56 -6.69
N VAL A 211 -5.66 4.65 -6.78
CA VAL A 211 -4.78 3.51 -7.03
C VAL A 211 -5.06 2.45 -5.96
N PRO A 212 -5.37 1.20 -6.35
CA PRO A 212 -5.86 0.19 -5.42
C PRO A 212 -4.72 -0.41 -4.57
N LEU A 213 -5.04 -0.80 -3.33
CA LEU A 213 -4.09 -1.38 -2.37
C LEU A 213 -3.20 -2.51 -2.92
N PRO A 214 -3.69 -3.48 -3.72
CA PRO A 214 -2.84 -4.53 -4.28
C PRO A 214 -1.69 -3.98 -5.14
N ARG A 215 -1.92 -2.91 -5.92
CA ARG A 215 -0.86 -2.29 -6.72
C ARG A 215 0.17 -1.63 -5.82
N ILE A 216 -0.29 -0.84 -4.85
CA ILE A 216 0.57 -0.17 -3.85
C ILE A 216 1.51 -1.19 -3.20
N ARG A 217 0.97 -2.32 -2.75
CA ARG A 217 1.76 -3.41 -2.13
C ARG A 217 2.78 -4.00 -3.09
N ALA A 218 2.40 -4.28 -4.33
CA ALA A 218 3.31 -4.86 -5.32
C ALA A 218 4.51 -3.93 -5.58
N VAL A 219 4.28 -2.63 -5.72
CA VAL A 219 5.35 -1.64 -5.91
C VAL A 219 6.24 -1.55 -4.68
N LEU A 220 5.66 -1.41 -3.48
CA LEU A 220 6.46 -1.33 -2.26
C LEU A 220 7.25 -2.61 -1.97
N GLN A 221 6.69 -3.79 -2.28
CA GLN A 221 7.41 -5.05 -2.15
C GLN A 221 8.63 -5.10 -3.08
N ARG A 222 8.48 -4.64 -4.33
CA ARG A 222 9.59 -4.52 -5.28
C ARG A 222 10.69 -3.59 -4.76
N ILE A 223 10.30 -2.41 -4.27
CA ILE A 223 11.25 -1.43 -3.72
C ILE A 223 11.95 -1.95 -2.47
N ARG A 224 11.21 -2.54 -1.52
CA ARG A 224 11.78 -3.13 -0.30
C ARG A 224 12.75 -4.27 -0.59
N GLY A 225 12.50 -5.06 -1.63
CA GLY A 225 13.46 -6.06 -2.13
C GLY A 225 14.79 -5.42 -2.54
N SER A 226 14.73 -4.31 -3.28
CA SER A 226 15.92 -3.54 -3.66
C SER A 226 16.62 -2.89 -2.46
N ILE A 227 15.87 -2.35 -1.51
CA ILE A 227 16.43 -1.76 -0.27
C ILE A 227 17.15 -2.83 0.55
N ALA A 228 16.52 -3.99 0.77
CA ALA A 228 17.11 -5.08 1.53
C ALA A 228 18.43 -5.56 0.92
N ALA A 229 18.56 -5.52 -0.41
CA ALA A 229 19.80 -5.84 -1.11
C ALA A 229 20.92 -4.81 -0.85
N ILE A 230 20.59 -3.54 -0.61
CA ILE A 230 21.55 -2.46 -0.32
C ILE A 230 21.97 -2.48 1.17
N VAL A 231 21.01 -2.72 2.07
CA VAL A 231 21.23 -2.68 3.52
C VAL A 231 21.90 -3.95 4.03
N ALA A 232 21.74 -5.09 3.33
CA ALA A 232 22.46 -6.30 3.69
C ALA A 232 23.96 -5.99 3.72
N PRO A 233 24.67 -6.29 4.83
CA PRO A 233 26.12 -6.11 4.87
C PRO A 233 26.72 -6.83 3.67
N PRO A 234 27.78 -6.29 3.03
CA PRO A 234 28.44 -6.95 1.93
C PRO A 234 28.72 -8.38 2.40
N ARG A 235 28.11 -9.36 1.74
CA ARG A 235 28.31 -10.76 2.10
C ARG A 235 29.82 -10.94 2.08
N SER A 236 30.41 -11.21 3.25
CA SER A 236 31.80 -11.63 3.31
C SER A 236 31.94 -12.71 2.26
N PRO A 237 32.90 -12.61 1.32
CA PRO A 237 33.01 -13.56 0.23
C PRO A 237 32.93 -14.93 0.87
N THR A 238 31.89 -15.70 0.53
CA THR A 238 31.73 -17.05 1.05
C THR A 238 33.08 -17.70 0.80
N PRO A 239 33.83 -18.12 1.83
CA PRO A 239 35.14 -18.69 1.59
C PRO A 239 34.92 -19.76 0.55
N GLN A 240 35.54 -19.59 -0.63
CA GLN A 240 35.50 -20.62 -1.64
C GLN A 240 36.18 -21.80 -0.96
N TYR A 241 35.36 -22.70 -0.45
CA TYR A 241 35.82 -23.96 0.07
C TYR A 241 36.37 -24.65 -1.17
N GLN A 242 37.67 -24.48 -1.42
CA GLN A 242 38.39 -25.37 -2.31
C GLN A 242 38.19 -26.72 -1.66
N SER A 243 37.25 -27.50 -2.22
CA SER A 243 37.08 -28.89 -1.86
C SER A 243 38.48 -29.48 -1.89
N PRO A 244 39.02 -29.97 -0.76
CA PRO A 244 40.34 -30.57 -0.77
C PRO A 244 40.32 -31.61 -1.89
N GLN A 245 41.28 -31.52 -2.82
CA GLN A 245 41.37 -32.47 -3.93
C GLN A 245 41.34 -33.86 -3.32
N TYR A 246 40.23 -34.57 -3.54
CA TYR A 246 40.06 -35.92 -3.05
C TYR A 246 41.01 -36.80 -3.86
N GLN A 247 42.24 -36.98 -3.38
CA GLN A 247 43.09 -38.05 -3.85
C GLN A 247 42.48 -39.34 -3.31
N ALA A 248 41.85 -40.09 -4.21
CA ALA A 248 41.32 -41.41 -3.87
C ALA A 248 42.47 -42.24 -3.25
N PRO A 249 42.31 -42.77 -2.03
CA PRO A 249 43.33 -43.61 -1.42
C PRO A 249 43.59 -44.79 -2.36
N GLN A 250 44.86 -44.94 -2.77
CA GLN A 250 45.29 -46.11 -3.51
C GLN A 250 45.22 -47.30 -2.56
N TYR A 251 44.16 -48.10 -2.68
CA TYR A 251 44.07 -49.38 -2.01
C TYR A 251 45.10 -50.32 -2.62
N SER A 252 46.18 -50.55 -1.89
CA SER A 252 47.08 -51.67 -2.15
C SER A 252 46.30 -52.96 -1.94
N THR A 253 46.08 -53.71 -3.01
CA THR A 253 45.53 -55.06 -2.97
C THR A 253 46.38 -55.92 -2.03
N PRO A 254 45.80 -56.52 -0.96
CA PRO A 254 46.54 -57.41 -0.09
C PRO A 254 46.98 -58.65 -0.87
N PRO A 255 48.18 -59.20 -0.59
CA PRO A 255 48.65 -60.42 -1.23
C PRO A 255 47.75 -61.59 -0.85
N ALA A 256 47.42 -62.42 -1.85
CA ALA A 256 46.62 -63.61 -1.67
C ALA A 256 47.29 -64.58 -0.69
N VAL A 257 46.70 -64.72 0.50
CA VAL A 257 47.11 -65.72 1.48
C VAL A 257 46.55 -67.08 1.06
N ALA A 258 47.45 -68.02 0.80
CA ALA A 258 47.14 -69.40 0.45
C ALA A 258 46.37 -70.10 1.58
N ARG A 259 45.31 -70.83 1.20
CA ARG A 259 44.56 -71.74 2.06
C ARG A 259 45.46 -72.83 2.64
N GLY A 260 45.47 -72.96 3.96
CA GLY A 260 45.93 -74.17 4.62
C GLY A 260 46.05 -73.99 6.13
N GLY A 261 45.27 -74.76 6.89
CA GLY A 261 45.45 -74.94 8.33
C GLY A 261 44.27 -74.44 9.16
N GLY A 262 43.54 -75.38 9.77
CA GLY A 262 42.42 -75.10 10.66
C GLY A 262 42.87 -74.35 11.92
N VAL A 263 42.04 -73.40 12.33
CA VAL A 263 42.20 -72.66 13.58
C VAL A 263 41.06 -73.06 14.50
N VAL A 264 41.44 -73.60 15.66
CA VAL A 264 40.61 -73.84 16.84
C VAL A 264 40.17 -72.48 17.37
N TRP A 265 38.86 -72.31 17.59
CA TRP A 265 38.32 -71.11 18.24
C TRP A 265 38.59 -71.19 19.74
N ASP A 266 39.47 -70.30 20.23
CA ASP A 266 39.64 -70.00 21.64
C ASP A 266 38.77 -68.77 21.96
N PRO A 267 37.75 -68.86 22.84
CA PRO A 267 36.81 -67.76 23.08
C PRO A 267 37.32 -66.70 24.07
N ASP A 268 38.50 -66.87 24.67
CA ASP A 268 39.03 -65.95 25.68
C ASP A 268 40.25 -65.19 25.19
N MET A 269 40.05 -64.21 24.30
CA MET A 269 40.87 -62.99 24.26
C MET A 269 40.34 -62.03 23.19
N VAL A 270 40.05 -60.79 23.59
CA VAL A 270 40.60 -59.54 23.02
C VAL A 270 39.90 -58.37 23.72
N ASP A 271 40.62 -57.74 24.65
CA ASP A 271 40.44 -56.34 24.99
C ASP A 271 40.71 -55.52 23.73
N VAL A 272 39.68 -54.89 23.18
CA VAL A 272 39.80 -53.97 22.05
C VAL A 272 40.34 -52.64 22.58
N PRO A 273 41.56 -52.19 22.23
CA PRO A 273 42.02 -50.88 22.63
C PRO A 273 41.16 -49.82 21.94
N GLN A 274 40.54 -48.94 22.73
CA GLN A 274 39.76 -47.84 22.21
C GLN A 274 40.61 -46.96 21.28
N PRO A 275 40.07 -46.53 20.11
CA PRO A 275 40.76 -45.61 19.24
C PRO A 275 40.93 -44.26 19.95
N ARG A 276 42.18 -43.84 20.17
CA ARG A 276 42.50 -42.49 20.63
C ARG A 276 42.08 -41.50 19.54
N LEU A 277 41.15 -40.62 19.89
CA LEU A 277 40.78 -39.47 19.06
C LEU A 277 42.04 -38.62 18.77
N PRO A 278 42.27 -38.20 17.53
CA PRO A 278 43.39 -37.31 17.21
C PRO A 278 43.20 -35.97 17.93
N MET A 279 44.23 -35.56 18.68
CA MET A 279 44.31 -34.23 19.29
C MET A 279 44.15 -33.16 18.21
N ALA A 280 43.27 -32.19 18.46
CA ALA A 280 43.14 -31.00 17.64
C ALA A 280 44.49 -30.28 17.54
N PRO A 281 44.95 -29.86 16.34
CA PRO A 281 46.16 -29.08 16.22
C PRO A 281 45.95 -27.70 16.85
N ALA A 282 46.98 -27.25 17.57
CA ALA A 282 47.05 -25.92 18.16
C ALA A 282 46.87 -24.84 17.08
N THR A 283 45.93 -23.93 17.32
CA THR A 283 45.74 -22.69 16.56
C THR A 283 47.02 -21.86 16.59
N ALA A 284 47.73 -21.84 15.47
CA ALA A 284 48.76 -20.85 15.22
C ALA A 284 48.09 -19.55 14.75
N ASP A 285 48.34 -18.45 15.47
CA ASP A 285 47.97 -17.10 15.06
C ASP A 285 48.66 -16.74 13.75
N VAL A 286 47.89 -16.72 12.66
CA VAL A 286 48.32 -16.16 11.38
C VAL A 286 47.84 -14.71 11.31
N THR A 287 48.69 -13.77 11.72
CA THR A 287 48.51 -12.35 11.41
C THR A 287 48.72 -12.13 9.92
N VAL A 288 47.63 -12.01 9.17
CA VAL A 288 47.66 -11.56 7.77
C VAL A 288 47.90 -10.05 7.77
N ARG A 289 49.11 -9.66 7.34
CA ARG A 289 49.43 -8.25 7.02
C ARG A 289 48.75 -7.92 5.69
N VAL A 290 47.74 -7.07 5.74
CA VAL A 290 47.10 -6.48 4.55
C VAL A 290 47.82 -5.18 4.27
N ASP A 291 48.61 -5.13 3.19
CA ASP A 291 49.21 -3.89 2.73
C ASP A 291 48.11 -2.96 2.18
N PRO A 292 48.16 -1.66 2.50
CA PRO A 292 47.17 -0.69 2.01
C PRO A 292 47.30 -0.52 0.49
N PRO A 293 46.17 -0.31 -0.22
CA PRO A 293 46.20 -0.09 -1.66
C PRO A 293 46.97 1.20 -2.01
N PRO A 294 47.67 1.22 -3.16
CA PRO A 294 48.38 2.41 -3.60
C PRO A 294 47.41 3.58 -3.84
N PRO A 295 47.85 4.82 -3.57
CA PRO A 295 47.01 6.01 -3.79
C PRO A 295 46.65 6.15 -5.27
N PRO A 296 45.44 6.66 -5.59
CA PRO A 296 45.00 6.84 -6.96
C PRO A 296 45.87 7.86 -7.68
N GLU A 297 46.23 7.50 -8.91
CA GLU A 297 46.99 8.32 -9.85
C GLU A 297 46.20 9.61 -10.17
N PRO A 298 46.84 10.80 -10.17
CA PRO A 298 46.15 12.06 -10.43
C PRO A 298 45.63 12.10 -11.87
N ALA A 299 44.33 12.30 -12.01
CA ALA A 299 43.68 12.44 -13.30
C ALA A 299 44.18 13.71 -14.02
N ASP A 300 44.67 13.52 -15.25
CA ASP A 300 45.04 14.61 -16.15
C ASP A 300 43.86 15.56 -16.38
N VAL A 301 44.07 16.82 -16.01
CA VAL A 301 43.13 17.92 -16.22
C VAL A 301 43.18 18.33 -17.69
N LEU A 302 42.19 17.90 -18.47
CA LEU A 302 41.99 18.40 -19.83
C LEU A 302 41.60 19.90 -19.80
N PRO A 303 42.13 20.74 -20.71
CA PRO A 303 41.81 22.16 -20.77
C PRO A 303 40.32 22.40 -21.07
N ARG A 304 39.67 23.25 -20.26
CA ARG A 304 38.30 23.72 -20.51
C ARG A 304 38.27 24.66 -21.72
N GLU A 305 37.46 24.30 -22.70
CA GLU A 305 37.11 25.14 -23.84
C GLU A 305 36.20 26.31 -23.39
N PRO A 306 36.45 27.56 -23.83
CA PRO A 306 35.66 28.72 -23.42
C PRO A 306 34.28 28.75 -24.08
N SER A 307 33.24 28.96 -23.27
CA SER A 307 31.85 29.09 -23.73
C SER A 307 31.62 30.42 -24.49
N PRO A 308 30.81 30.42 -25.56
CA PRO A 308 30.51 31.64 -26.33
C PRO A 308 29.59 32.62 -25.57
N PRO A 309 29.64 33.92 -25.91
CA PRO A 309 28.86 34.95 -25.22
C PRO A 309 27.35 34.83 -25.51
N VAL A 310 26.56 34.95 -24.45
CA VAL A 310 25.09 34.93 -24.47
C VAL A 310 24.57 36.27 -25.02
N SER A 311 23.78 36.20 -26.08
CA SER A 311 23.10 37.33 -26.70
C SER A 311 21.82 37.69 -25.91
N SER A 312 21.74 38.93 -25.42
CA SER A 312 20.59 39.44 -24.65
C SER A 312 19.48 39.96 -25.57
N VAL A 313 18.26 39.42 -25.42
CA VAL A 313 17.03 39.90 -26.09
C VAL A 313 16.27 40.85 -25.14
N PRO A 314 15.74 42.00 -25.60
CA PRO A 314 15.05 42.95 -24.73
C PRO A 314 13.62 42.51 -24.36
N ALA A 315 13.23 42.89 -23.14
CA ALA A 315 11.96 42.56 -22.50
C ALA A 315 10.75 43.25 -23.18
N VAL A 316 9.68 42.49 -23.38
CA VAL A 316 8.36 42.99 -23.80
C VAL A 316 7.47 43.12 -22.56
N THR A 317 7.05 44.35 -22.27
CA THR A 317 6.13 44.71 -21.18
C THR A 317 4.70 44.33 -21.56
N GLN A 318 4.00 43.54 -20.73
CA GLN A 318 2.55 43.31 -20.87
C GLN A 318 1.74 44.13 -19.83
N PRO A 319 0.53 44.60 -20.17
CA PRO A 319 -0.27 45.47 -19.31
C PRO A 319 -1.14 44.71 -18.30
N VAL A 320 -1.26 45.31 -17.12
CA VAL A 320 -2.02 44.85 -15.94
C VAL A 320 -3.53 45.10 -16.13
N PRO A 321 -4.42 44.11 -15.90
CA PRO A 321 -5.87 44.34 -15.87
C PRO A 321 -6.35 44.87 -14.49
N PRO A 322 -7.46 45.64 -14.45
CA PRO A 322 -7.88 46.38 -13.27
C PRO A 322 -8.59 45.53 -12.21
N ALA A 323 -8.46 45.97 -10.97
CA ALA A 323 -9.01 45.38 -9.76
C ALA A 323 -10.55 45.27 -9.77
N GLY A 324 -11.05 44.05 -9.57
CA GLY A 324 -12.47 43.75 -9.34
C GLY A 324 -12.80 43.64 -7.85
N THR A 325 -13.62 44.58 -7.39
CA THR A 325 -14.64 44.54 -6.33
C THR A 325 -14.66 43.38 -5.32
N ALA A 326 -14.45 43.74 -4.04
CA ALA A 326 -14.57 42.90 -2.86
C ALA A 326 -16.02 42.44 -2.60
N ALA A 327 -16.20 41.13 -2.38
CA ALA A 327 -17.45 40.55 -1.92
C ALA A 327 -17.54 40.61 -0.37
N THR A 328 -18.55 41.35 0.07
CA THR A 328 -19.29 41.32 1.34
C THR A 328 -19.09 40.13 2.29
N GLY A 329 -18.54 40.45 3.48
CA GLY A 329 -19.14 40.20 4.80
C GLY A 329 -19.36 38.76 5.25
N TRP A 330 -18.38 38.18 5.96
CA TRP A 330 -18.61 37.04 6.84
C TRP A 330 -19.10 37.49 8.22
N ASP A 331 -20.24 36.95 8.63
CA ASP A 331 -20.90 37.23 9.91
C ASP A 331 -20.26 36.38 11.03
N TRP A 332 -19.12 36.88 11.54
CA TRP A 332 -18.35 36.30 12.65
C TRP A 332 -19.13 35.89 13.91
N PRO A 333 -20.23 36.56 14.31
CA PRO A 333 -21.04 36.15 15.45
C PRO A 333 -21.67 34.76 15.29
N ASP A 334 -22.09 34.36 14.09
CA ASP A 334 -22.74 33.06 13.84
C ASP A 334 -21.73 31.89 13.83
N ILE A 335 -20.47 32.18 13.46
CA ILE A 335 -19.36 31.23 13.50
C ILE A 335 -18.88 31.04 14.95
N ALA A 336 -18.78 32.13 15.72
CA ALA A 336 -18.39 32.06 17.13
C ALA A 336 -19.42 31.29 17.98
N ALA A 337 -20.72 31.48 17.73
CA ALA A 337 -21.79 30.77 18.43
C ALA A 337 -21.75 29.24 18.17
N LYS A 338 -21.41 28.82 16.96
CA LYS A 338 -21.29 27.39 16.60
C LYS A 338 -20.04 26.72 17.18
N ALA A 339 -18.94 27.47 17.32
CA ALA A 339 -17.70 26.95 17.90
C ALA A 339 -17.83 26.65 19.40
N VAL A 340 -18.55 27.48 20.16
CA VAL A 340 -18.73 27.30 21.62
C VAL A 340 -19.54 26.03 21.95
N VAL A 341 -20.54 25.68 21.12
CA VAL A 341 -21.35 24.46 21.32
C VAL A 341 -20.56 23.19 21.01
N ALA A 342 -19.64 23.23 20.03
CA ALA A 342 -18.80 22.08 19.69
C ALA A 342 -17.74 21.78 20.77
N VAL A 343 -17.17 22.82 21.39
CA VAL A 343 -16.14 22.66 22.45
C VAL A 343 -16.77 22.19 23.77
N ALA A 344 -17.98 22.66 24.11
CA ALA A 344 -18.67 22.25 25.34
C ALA A 344 -19.10 20.76 25.32
N GLY A 345 -19.41 20.20 24.15
CA GLY A 345 -19.77 18.79 23.99
C GLY A 345 -18.59 17.82 24.18
N ILE A 346 -17.35 18.28 23.99
CA ILE A 346 -16.14 17.45 24.08
C ILE A 346 -15.58 17.45 25.52
N MET A 347 -15.83 18.50 26.31
CA MET A 347 -15.25 18.68 27.65
C MET A 347 -16.12 18.14 28.81
N GLY A 348 -17.23 17.44 28.53
CA GLY A 348 -18.04 16.79 29.57
C GLY A 348 -18.70 17.74 30.58
N VAL A 349 -18.82 19.04 30.24
CA VAL A 349 -19.59 20.00 31.05
C VAL A 349 -21.06 19.83 30.71
N ALA A 350 -21.90 19.64 31.73
CA ALA A 350 -23.34 19.43 31.58
C ALA A 350 -23.95 20.56 30.73
N ILE A 351 -24.39 20.23 29.51
CA ILE A 351 -25.07 21.16 28.61
C ILE A 351 -26.43 21.47 29.25
N PRO A 352 -26.77 22.75 29.53
CA PRO A 352 -28.08 23.10 30.06
C PRO A 352 -29.19 22.59 29.12
N PRO A 353 -30.27 21.96 29.64
CA PRO A 353 -31.31 21.36 28.82
C PRO A 353 -31.99 22.33 27.83
N ALA A 354 -31.90 23.64 28.08
CA ALA A 354 -32.36 24.69 27.16
C ALA A 354 -31.70 24.64 25.76
N LEU A 355 -30.42 24.25 25.66
CA LEU A 355 -29.71 24.17 24.37
C LEU A 355 -30.16 22.97 23.52
N VAL A 356 -30.55 21.87 24.16
CA VAL A 356 -31.08 20.69 23.45
C VAL A 356 -32.47 20.97 22.88
N ILE A 357 -33.29 21.75 23.61
CA ILE A 357 -34.62 22.18 23.13
C ILE A 357 -34.47 23.16 21.95
N GLY A 358 -33.52 24.09 22.01
CA GLY A 358 -33.20 25.02 20.91
C GLY A 358 -32.78 24.29 19.63
N TRP A 359 -31.91 23.28 19.74
CA TRP A 359 -31.48 22.47 18.59
C TRP A 359 -32.64 21.72 17.93
N ARG A 360 -33.55 21.15 18.74
CA ARG A 360 -34.74 20.45 18.21
C ARG A 360 -35.71 21.40 17.51
N ALA A 361 -35.91 22.61 18.02
CA ALA A 361 -36.76 23.63 17.40
C ALA A 361 -36.21 24.09 16.02
N VAL A 362 -34.90 24.33 15.91
CA VAL A 362 -34.25 24.73 14.65
C VAL A 362 -34.32 23.61 13.61
N SER A 363 -34.11 22.36 14.03
CA SER A 363 -34.21 21.20 13.12
C SER A 363 -35.62 20.96 12.58
N ALA A 364 -36.66 21.29 13.37
CA ALA A 364 -38.06 21.18 12.95
C ALA A 364 -38.46 22.27 11.94
N ILE A 365 -37.89 23.47 12.06
CA ILE A 365 -38.11 24.58 11.12
C ILE A 365 -37.46 24.29 9.76
N HIS A 366 -36.27 23.66 9.74
CA HIS A 366 -35.63 23.25 8.49
C HIS A 366 -36.43 22.18 7.73
N ARG A 367 -37.05 21.21 8.43
CA ARG A 367 -37.89 20.18 7.78
C ARG A 367 -39.18 20.73 7.16
N ARG A 368 -39.71 21.85 7.68
CA ARG A 368 -40.91 22.50 7.10
C ARG A 368 -40.60 23.31 5.83
N ARG A 369 -39.35 23.70 5.60
CA ARG A 369 -38.94 24.41 4.38
C ARG A 369 -38.69 23.47 3.19
N SER A 370 -38.50 22.18 3.42
CA SER A 370 -38.27 21.18 2.36
C SER A 370 -39.54 20.52 1.81
N GLY A 371 -40.73 20.91 2.31
CA GLY A 371 -42.00 20.23 2.02
C GLY A 371 -43.04 21.05 1.25
N ARG A 372 -42.68 22.20 0.68
CA ARG A 372 -43.57 22.99 -0.18
C ARG A 372 -42.92 23.10 -1.55
N ASP A 373 -43.22 22.11 -2.39
CA ASP A 373 -43.31 22.22 -3.85
C ASP A 373 -44.01 20.95 -4.33
N THR A 374 -45.30 20.86 -4.02
CA THR A 374 -46.20 19.86 -4.58
C THR A 374 -47.37 20.61 -5.19
N SER A 375 -47.09 21.35 -6.26
CA SER A 375 -48.11 21.91 -7.14
C SER A 375 -48.37 20.93 -8.27
N MET A 376 -49.62 20.49 -8.31
CA MET A 376 -50.30 19.83 -9.41
C MET A 376 -50.01 20.48 -10.76
N HIS A 377 -49.79 19.67 -11.81
CA HIS A 377 -50.43 19.86 -13.12
C HIS A 377 -50.26 18.61 -14.03
N PRO A 378 -51.00 18.49 -15.16
CA PRO A 378 -51.86 17.34 -15.41
C PRO A 378 -51.42 16.46 -16.59
N SER A 379 -52.00 15.25 -16.62
CA SER A 379 -52.46 14.48 -17.78
C SER A 379 -51.95 14.85 -19.19
N GLY A 380 -51.31 13.87 -19.84
CA GLY A 380 -51.73 13.43 -21.17
C GLY A 380 -50.69 13.47 -22.28
N TYR A 381 -50.02 12.35 -22.56
CA TYR A 381 -49.51 12.02 -23.90
C TYR A 381 -49.65 10.51 -24.19
N PRO A 382 -49.93 10.13 -25.46
CA PRO A 382 -50.45 8.82 -25.86
C PRO A 382 -49.35 7.75 -26.05
N PRO A 383 -49.71 6.45 -26.11
CA PRO A 383 -48.76 5.38 -26.37
C PRO A 383 -48.29 5.42 -27.84
N GLY A 384 -47.03 5.79 -28.05
CA GLY A 384 -46.34 5.62 -29.32
C GLY A 384 -45.94 4.15 -29.51
N THR A 385 -46.63 3.47 -30.42
CA THR A 385 -46.22 2.17 -30.99
C THR A 385 -44.90 2.31 -31.74
N SER A 386 -43.82 1.71 -31.22
CA SER A 386 -42.60 1.51 -31.99
C SER A 386 -42.78 0.32 -32.94
N THR A 387 -43.15 0.61 -34.18
CA THR A 387 -42.97 -0.33 -35.29
C THR A 387 -41.47 -0.42 -35.58
N ASN A 388 -40.88 -1.59 -35.39
CA ASN A 388 -39.52 -1.93 -35.80
C ASN A 388 -39.62 -2.74 -37.12
N PRO A 389 -39.41 -2.15 -38.31
CA PRO A 389 -39.55 -2.86 -39.56
C PRO A 389 -38.16 -3.14 -40.15
N TYR A 390 -37.38 -4.05 -39.56
CA TYR A 390 -36.28 -4.72 -40.29
C TYR A 390 -36.06 -6.11 -39.70
N ALA A 391 -36.96 -7.03 -40.04
CA ALA A 391 -36.71 -8.46 -39.95
C ALA A 391 -35.77 -8.84 -41.12
N ALA A 392 -34.54 -9.22 -40.80
CA ALA A 392 -33.62 -9.80 -41.76
C ALA A 392 -34.17 -11.15 -42.25
N PRO A 393 -34.04 -11.49 -43.55
CA PRO A 393 -34.50 -12.77 -44.07
C PRO A 393 -33.69 -13.93 -43.46
N PRO A 394 -34.31 -15.11 -43.26
CA PRO A 394 -33.64 -16.30 -42.76
C PRO A 394 -32.58 -16.77 -43.76
N ILE A 395 -31.35 -16.94 -43.28
CA ILE A 395 -30.24 -17.54 -44.05
C ILE A 395 -30.45 -19.05 -44.02
N ASP A 396 -30.66 -19.65 -45.19
CA ASP A 396 -30.72 -21.11 -45.35
C ASP A 396 -29.39 -21.75 -44.92
N PRO A 397 -29.41 -22.82 -44.09
CA PRO A 397 -28.20 -23.52 -43.72
C PRO A 397 -27.62 -24.24 -44.95
N VAL A 398 -26.42 -23.82 -45.36
CA VAL A 398 -25.62 -24.53 -46.35
C VAL A 398 -25.22 -25.89 -45.76
N ILE A 399 -25.83 -26.96 -46.25
CA ILE A 399 -25.48 -28.34 -45.92
C ILE A 399 -24.18 -28.68 -46.67
N VAL A 400 -23.04 -28.47 -46.02
CA VAL A 400 -21.76 -29.02 -46.48
C VAL A 400 -21.77 -30.52 -46.17
N ARG A 401 -21.96 -31.34 -47.21
CA ARG A 401 -21.78 -32.80 -47.13
C ARG A 401 -20.29 -33.11 -47.22
N ASP A 402 -19.57 -33.01 -46.11
CA ASP A 402 -18.22 -33.54 -46.02
C ASP A 402 -18.28 -35.07 -45.93
N GLN A 403 -17.97 -35.74 -47.05
CA GLN A 403 -17.86 -37.20 -47.17
C GLN A 403 -16.43 -37.70 -46.86
N ALA A 404 -15.72 -37.09 -45.92
CA ALA A 404 -14.44 -37.62 -45.45
C ALA A 404 -14.68 -38.44 -44.17
N PRO A 405 -14.32 -39.73 -44.13
CA PRO A 405 -14.41 -40.52 -42.90
C PRO A 405 -13.57 -39.87 -41.79
N PRO A 406 -14.05 -39.87 -40.53
CA PRO A 406 -13.32 -39.25 -39.44
C PRO A 406 -11.94 -39.89 -39.31
N PRO A 407 -10.87 -39.10 -39.14
CA PRO A 407 -9.53 -39.63 -38.99
C PRO A 407 -9.45 -40.56 -37.77
N PRO A 408 -8.58 -41.58 -37.81
CA PRO A 408 -8.43 -42.54 -36.73
C PRO A 408 -8.18 -41.82 -35.40
N GLN A 409 -9.03 -42.09 -34.42
CA GLN A 409 -8.93 -41.47 -33.09
C GLN A 409 -7.65 -41.97 -32.40
N VAL A 410 -6.67 -41.09 -32.27
CA VAL A 410 -5.47 -41.34 -31.47
C VAL A 410 -5.76 -40.91 -30.04
N ILE A 411 -5.86 -41.86 -29.12
CA ILE A 411 -6.04 -41.59 -27.69
C ILE A 411 -4.67 -41.21 -27.12
N TYR A 412 -4.47 -39.92 -26.84
CA TYR A 412 -3.29 -39.45 -26.11
C TYR A 412 -3.58 -39.55 -24.59
N SER A 413 -2.86 -40.42 -23.88
CA SER A 413 -2.89 -40.45 -22.42
C SER A 413 -1.99 -39.34 -21.86
N ASP A 414 -2.56 -38.20 -21.51
CA ASP A 414 -1.82 -37.10 -20.90
C ASP A 414 -1.69 -37.31 -19.38
N ARG A 415 -0.46 -37.39 -18.88
CA ARG A 415 -0.18 -37.46 -17.43
C ARG A 415 -0.05 -36.04 -16.90
N GLN A 416 -1.17 -35.42 -16.56
CA GLN A 416 -1.14 -34.11 -15.93
C GLN A 416 -0.72 -34.23 -14.47
N PHE A 417 0.38 -33.57 -14.12
CA PHE A 417 0.78 -33.36 -12.73
C PHE A 417 -0.26 -32.47 -12.06
N THR A 418 -1.11 -33.06 -11.22
CA THR A 418 -1.99 -32.28 -10.35
C THR A 418 -1.13 -31.58 -9.30
N GLN A 419 -1.14 -30.25 -9.30
CA GLN A 419 -0.52 -29.48 -8.23
C GLN A 419 -1.25 -29.80 -6.92
N TYR A 420 -0.57 -30.47 -5.99
CA TYR A 420 -1.07 -30.56 -4.62
C TYR A 420 -0.76 -29.20 -3.95
N GLU A 421 -1.80 -28.46 -3.58
CA GLU A 421 -1.62 -27.28 -2.74
C GLU A 421 -1.05 -27.73 -1.40
N THR A 422 0.24 -27.52 -1.21
CA THR A 422 0.84 -27.63 0.11
C THR A 422 0.36 -26.41 0.88
N ASP A 423 -0.44 -26.60 1.94
CA ASP A 423 -0.88 -25.51 2.81
C ASP A 423 0.33 -24.90 3.55
N ARG A 424 1.02 -23.98 2.88
CA ARG A 424 2.21 -23.28 3.41
C ARG A 424 1.84 -22.34 4.56
N PHE A 425 0.58 -21.91 4.63
CA PHE A 425 0.10 -21.00 5.67
C PHE A 425 -0.09 -21.71 7.01
N SER A 426 -0.58 -22.96 7.01
CA SER A 426 -0.68 -23.77 8.23
C SER A 426 0.67 -23.94 8.92
N LYS A 427 1.72 -24.29 8.16
CA LYS A 427 3.09 -24.46 8.69
C LYS A 427 3.68 -23.15 9.21
N ALA A 428 3.48 -22.04 8.49
CA ALA A 428 3.96 -20.73 8.93
C ALA A 428 3.26 -20.28 10.22
N TYR A 429 1.95 -20.51 10.33
CA TYR A 429 1.18 -20.22 11.53
C TYR A 429 1.65 -21.07 12.73
N ASP A 430 1.85 -22.36 12.55
CA ASP A 430 2.29 -23.25 13.63
C ASP A 430 3.69 -22.87 14.16
N TRP A 431 4.61 -22.51 13.26
CA TRP A 431 5.93 -22.01 13.64
C TRP A 431 5.83 -20.69 14.40
N ALA A 432 5.04 -19.72 13.91
CA ALA A 432 4.87 -18.43 14.57
C ALA A 432 4.22 -18.57 15.96
N ARG A 433 3.24 -19.46 16.11
CA ARG A 433 2.61 -19.79 17.40
C ARG A 433 3.63 -20.36 18.38
N GLN A 434 4.45 -21.31 17.95
CA GLN A 434 5.51 -21.89 18.79
C GLN A 434 6.52 -20.82 19.22
N ARG A 435 6.92 -19.94 18.32
CA ARG A 435 7.87 -18.86 18.64
C ARG A 435 7.29 -17.88 19.66
N LEU A 436 6.03 -17.49 19.50
CA LEU A 436 5.33 -16.62 20.46
C LEU A 436 5.14 -17.27 21.83
N MET A 437 4.95 -18.60 21.90
CA MET A 437 4.90 -19.31 23.18
C MET A 437 6.23 -19.30 23.92
N VAL A 438 7.35 -19.36 23.19
CA VAL A 438 8.72 -19.27 23.77
C VAL A 438 9.03 -17.85 24.22
N ASP A 439 8.76 -16.86 23.37
CA ASP A 439 9.09 -15.45 23.66
C ASP A 439 8.13 -14.84 24.72
N TYR A 440 6.89 -15.35 24.83
CA TYR A 440 5.85 -14.82 25.73
C TYR A 440 5.05 -15.94 26.45
N PRO A 441 5.60 -16.55 27.51
CA PRO A 441 4.96 -17.69 28.18
C PRO A 441 3.60 -17.35 28.81
N GLY A 442 3.38 -16.09 29.22
CA GLY A 442 2.08 -15.62 29.75
C GLY A 442 0.95 -15.56 28.72
N SER A 443 1.27 -15.60 27.42
CA SER A 443 0.31 -15.53 26.32
C SER A 443 -0.19 -16.91 25.86
N ARG A 444 0.29 -17.99 26.49
CA ARG A 444 0.02 -19.37 26.06
C ARG A 444 -1.47 -19.68 25.94
N PHE A 445 -2.25 -19.33 26.97
CA PHE A 445 -3.69 -19.58 26.99
C PHE A 445 -4.41 -18.86 25.84
N THR A 446 -4.08 -17.60 25.59
CA THR A 446 -4.64 -16.81 24.49
C THR A 446 -4.30 -17.41 23.12
N LEU A 447 -3.06 -17.86 22.93
CA LEU A 447 -2.63 -18.49 21.68
C LEU A 447 -3.32 -19.84 21.44
N GLU A 448 -3.52 -20.64 22.49
CA GLU A 448 -4.28 -21.90 22.42
C GLU A 448 -5.77 -21.63 22.10
N GLN A 449 -6.36 -20.59 22.71
CA GLN A 449 -7.73 -20.18 22.42
C GLN A 449 -7.91 -19.71 20.96
N MET A 450 -6.99 -18.89 20.45
CA MET A 450 -7.00 -18.46 19.05
C MET A 450 -6.89 -19.65 18.09
N HIS A 451 -6.01 -20.61 18.38
CA HIS A 451 -5.88 -21.81 17.58
C HIS A 451 -7.17 -22.64 17.56
N SER A 452 -7.82 -22.81 18.71
CA SER A 452 -9.11 -23.51 18.80
C SER A 452 -10.19 -22.84 17.95
N MET A 453 -10.26 -21.50 17.96
CA MET A 453 -11.23 -20.75 17.14
C MET A 453 -10.95 -20.93 15.64
N ILE A 454 -9.68 -20.93 15.22
CA ILE A 454 -9.30 -21.17 13.82
C ILE A 454 -9.71 -22.58 13.40
N GLN A 455 -9.42 -23.61 14.22
CA GLN A 455 -9.79 -24.99 13.92
C GLN A 455 -11.31 -25.17 13.83
N GLN A 456 -12.07 -24.54 14.73
CA GLN A 456 -13.54 -24.54 14.66
C GLN A 456 -14.06 -23.87 13.39
N HIS A 457 -13.46 -22.74 13.00
CA HIS A 457 -13.83 -22.06 11.75
C HIS A 457 -13.56 -22.93 10.52
N LEU A 458 -12.38 -23.55 10.45
CA LEU A 458 -12.00 -24.44 9.36
C LEU A 458 -12.90 -25.70 9.32
N ALA A 459 -13.25 -26.26 10.47
CA ALA A 459 -14.19 -27.38 10.56
C ALA A 459 -15.59 -26.97 10.06
N GLY A 460 -16.06 -25.77 10.38
CA GLY A 460 -17.34 -25.23 9.88
C GLY A 460 -17.35 -24.94 8.38
N GLN A 461 -16.19 -24.58 7.80
CA GLN A 461 -16.05 -24.38 6.35
C GLN A 461 -16.04 -25.68 5.56
N ARG A 462 -15.64 -26.80 6.17
CA ARG A 462 -15.77 -28.14 5.59
C ARG A 462 -17.22 -28.60 5.65
N ARG A 463 -18.10 -27.90 4.94
CA ARG A 463 -19.47 -28.35 4.71
C ARG A 463 -19.39 -29.71 4.00
N PRO A 464 -20.05 -30.77 4.50
CA PRO A 464 -20.06 -32.04 3.78
C PRO A 464 -20.60 -31.76 2.38
N LYS A 465 -19.78 -32.02 1.35
CA LYS A 465 -20.32 -32.13 0.00
C LYS A 465 -21.33 -33.25 0.08
N ASN A 466 -22.60 -32.90 -0.03
CA ASN A 466 -23.65 -33.89 -0.19
C ASN A 466 -23.24 -34.75 -1.38
N THR A 467 -22.86 -35.99 -1.10
CA THR A 467 -22.79 -37.05 -2.08
C THR A 467 -24.22 -37.27 -2.55
N GLU A 468 -24.62 -36.51 -3.57
CA GLU A 468 -25.78 -36.85 -4.39
C GLU A 468 -25.44 -38.19 -5.06
N GLY A 469 -26.17 -39.22 -4.64
CA GLY A 469 -26.22 -40.52 -5.30
C GLY A 469 -27.26 -40.53 -6.39
#